data_AF-D5WNW8-F1
#
_entry.id   AF-D5WNW8-F1
#
_cell.length_a   1.000
_cell.length_b   1.000
_cell.length_c   1.000
_cell.angle_alpha   90.00
_cell.angle_beta   90.00
_cell.angle_gamma   90.00
#
_symmetry.space_group_name_H-M   'P 1'
#
loop_
_entity.id
_entity.type
_entity.pdbx_description
1 polymer ?
#
loop_
_entity_poly.entity_id
_entity_poly.type
_entity_poly.pdbx_seq_one_letter_code
_entity_poly.pdbx_strand_id
1 'polypeptide(L)'
;MQQISQVVQDILNLTRYAASPFVLTGRPDSVRQWLSVLQERLNAILQRVDIALASFEETRDVEDNDWTDEERVLSSEWVQRNFPNESDSVRAALRKAWVDGQRLRVR
;
A
#
# COMPACT_ATOMS: atom_id res chain seq x y z
N MET A 1 1.46 -10.20 2.55
CA MET A 1 2.88 -10.16 2.96
C MET A 1 3.85 -10.73 1.92
N GLN A 2 3.52 -11.83 1.23
CA GLN A 2 4.45 -12.46 0.26
C GLN A 2 4.83 -11.55 -0.92
N GLN A 3 3.90 -10.74 -1.43
CA GLN A 3 4.15 -9.79 -2.53
C GLN A 3 5.17 -8.69 -2.17
N ILE A 4 5.09 -8.11 -0.97
CA ILE A 4 6.03 -7.08 -0.51
C ILE A 4 7.46 -7.63 -0.42
N SER A 5 7.61 -8.85 0.11
CA SER A 5 8.91 -9.54 0.16
C SER A 5 9.51 -9.73 -1.24
N GLN A 6 8.67 -10.09 -2.22
CA GLN A 6 9.08 -10.22 -3.61
C GLN A 6 9.58 -8.89 -4.21
N VAL A 7 8.85 -7.80 -3.96
CA VAL A 7 9.23 -6.45 -4.43
C VAL A 7 10.56 -6.00 -3.83
N VAL A 8 10.76 -6.21 -2.53
CA VAL A 8 12.03 -5.88 -1.85
C VAL A 8 13.19 -6.69 -2.45
N GLN A 9 12.98 -7.99 -2.70
CA GLN A 9 13.98 -8.84 -3.33
C GLN A 9 14.32 -8.38 -4.75
N ASP A 10 13.33 -7.97 -5.53
CA ASP A 10 13.51 -7.47 -6.89
C ASP A 10 14.32 -6.16 -6.91
N ILE A 11 14.09 -5.25 -5.96
CA ILE A 11 14.87 -4.02 -5.78
C ILE A 11 16.33 -4.33 -5.41
N LEU A 12 16.56 -5.27 -4.49
CA LEU A 12 17.91 -5.70 -4.11
C LEU A 12 18.66 -6.34 -5.29
N ASN A 13 17.95 -7.12 -6.11
CA ASN A 13 18.53 -7.70 -7.33
C ASN A 13 18.84 -6.61 -8.38
N LEU A 14 18.00 -5.59 -8.52
CA LEU A 14 18.22 -4.46 -9.42
C LEU A 14 19.47 -3.66 -9.01
N THR A 15 19.61 -3.33 -7.73
CA THR A 15 20.78 -2.60 -7.21
C THR A 15 22.07 -3.39 -7.40
N ARG A 16 22.05 -4.71 -7.17
CA ARG A 16 23.20 -5.59 -7.45
C ARG A 16 23.55 -5.65 -8.93
N TYR A 17 22.55 -5.70 -9.82
CA TYR A 17 22.77 -5.67 -11.27
C TYR A 17 23.31 -4.32 -11.74
N ALA A 18 22.83 -3.22 -11.15
CA ALA A 18 23.29 -1.88 -11.45
C ALA A 18 24.74 -1.63 -11.00
N ALA A 19 25.15 -2.22 -9.87
CA ALA A 19 26.52 -2.15 -9.36
C ALA A 19 27.49 -3.14 -10.05
N SER A 20 27.04 -3.89 -11.07
CA SER A 20 27.86 -4.93 -11.70
C SER A 20 29.04 -4.35 -12.49
N PRO A 21 30.27 -4.85 -12.29
CA PRO A 21 31.47 -4.36 -12.98
C PRO A 21 31.47 -4.53 -14.51
N PHE A 22 30.53 -5.33 -15.06
CA PHE A 22 30.47 -5.68 -16.49
C PHE A 22 30.27 -4.48 -17.43
N VAL A 23 29.77 -3.35 -16.94
CA VAL A 23 29.55 -2.13 -17.74
C VAL A 23 30.83 -1.29 -17.84
N LEU A 24 31.79 -1.50 -16.94
CA LEU A 24 33.03 -0.73 -16.84
C LEU A 24 34.11 -1.17 -17.85
N THR A 25 33.90 -2.26 -18.60
CA THR A 25 34.89 -2.83 -19.53
C THR A 25 34.78 -2.33 -20.98
N GLY A 26 34.02 -1.26 -21.25
CA GLY A 26 34.40 -0.27 -22.27
C GLY A 26 33.77 -0.35 -23.67
N ARG A 27 32.66 -1.06 -23.90
CA ARG A 27 31.90 -0.96 -25.16
C ARG A 27 30.64 -0.09 -25.02
N PRO A 28 30.48 0.99 -25.80
CA PRO A 28 29.34 1.91 -25.66
C PRO A 28 27.98 1.26 -25.96
N ASP A 29 27.92 0.29 -26.86
CA ASP A 29 26.67 -0.46 -27.17
C ASP A 29 26.22 -1.33 -25.99
N SER A 30 27.17 -1.89 -25.24
CA SER A 30 26.90 -2.68 -24.03
C SER A 30 26.32 -1.83 -22.90
N VAL A 31 26.73 -0.55 -22.81
CA VAL A 31 26.18 0.42 -21.85
C VAL A 31 24.73 0.78 -22.19
N ARG A 32 24.44 1.08 -23.47
CA ARG A 32 23.06 1.39 -23.90
C ARG A 32 22.10 0.23 -23.70
N GLN A 33 22.54 -0.98 -24.06
CA GLN A 33 21.74 -2.19 -23.86
C GLN A 33 21.50 -2.46 -22.37
N TRP A 34 22.51 -2.26 -21.53
CA TRP A 34 22.37 -2.36 -20.08
C TRP A 34 21.41 -1.34 -19.48
N LEU A 35 21.49 -0.07 -19.91
CA LEU A 35 20.54 0.98 -19.50
C LEU A 35 19.10 0.63 -19.91
N SER A 36 18.91 0.08 -21.10
CA SER A 36 17.59 -0.39 -21.57
C SER A 36 17.03 -1.49 -20.67
N VAL A 37 17.84 -2.50 -20.34
CA VAL A 37 17.42 -3.61 -19.45
C VAL A 37 17.14 -3.10 -18.03
N LEU A 38 17.92 -2.14 -17.53
CA LEU A 38 17.65 -1.50 -16.24
C LEU A 38 16.32 -0.76 -16.25
N GLN A 39 16.05 0.01 -17.31
CA GLN A 39 14.80 0.75 -17.46
C GLN A 39 13.59 -0.19 -17.50
N GLU A 40 13.66 -1.29 -18.26
CA GLU A 40 12.60 -2.31 -18.30
C GLU A 40 12.35 -2.93 -16.93
N ARG A 41 13.42 -3.32 -16.21
CA ARG A 41 13.30 -3.91 -14.88
C ARG A 41 12.74 -2.93 -13.85
N LEU A 42 13.14 -1.66 -13.91
CA LEU A 42 12.60 -0.61 -13.05
C LEU A 42 11.10 -0.41 -13.30
N ASN A 43 10.69 -0.33 -14.56
CA ASN A 43 9.28 -0.20 -14.92
C ASN A 43 8.44 -1.38 -14.44
N ALA A 44 8.96 -2.61 -14.55
CA ALA A 44 8.27 -3.80 -14.04
C ALA A 44 8.12 -3.79 -12.51
N ILE A 45 9.13 -3.29 -11.78
CA ILE A 45 9.05 -3.14 -10.32
C ILE A 45 8.02 -2.06 -9.95
N LEU A 46 8.03 -0.91 -10.63
CA LEU A 46 7.05 0.16 -10.41
C LEU A 46 5.62 -0.35 -10.59
N GLN A 47 5.33 -1.06 -11.67
CA GLN A 47 4.01 -1.66 -11.89
C GLN A 47 3.60 -2.63 -10.77
N ARG A 48 4.54 -3.44 -10.24
CA ARG A 48 4.25 -4.34 -9.12
C ARG A 48 3.98 -3.58 -7.82
N VAL A 49 4.68 -2.47 -7.60
CA VAL A 49 4.43 -1.57 -6.46
C VAL A 49 3.06 -0.92 -6.59
N ASP A 50 2.71 -0.41 -7.77
CA ASP A 50 1.41 0.22 -8.01
C ASP A 50 0.26 -0.78 -7.80
N ILE A 51 0.39 -2.01 -8.29
CA ILE A 51 -0.60 -3.09 -8.05
C ILE A 51 -0.69 -3.43 -6.57
N ALA A 52 0.45 -3.52 -5.88
CA ALA A 52 0.46 -3.79 -4.44
C ALA A 52 -0.23 -2.66 -3.67
N LEU A 53 0.06 -1.38 -3.99
CA LEU A 53 -0.58 -0.23 -3.38
C LEU A 53 -2.09 -0.18 -3.65
N ALA A 54 -2.51 -0.42 -4.89
CA ALA A 54 -3.92 -0.49 -5.25
C ALA A 54 -4.64 -1.61 -4.47
N SER A 55 -4.02 -2.78 -4.27
CA SER A 55 -4.61 -3.84 -3.46
C SER A 55 -4.74 -3.47 -1.97
N PHE A 56 -3.84 -2.62 -1.45
CA PHE A 56 -3.96 -2.10 -0.08
C PHE A 56 -5.09 -1.08 0.05
N GLU A 57 -5.29 -0.24 -0.96
CA GLU A 57 -6.42 0.71 -1.02
C GLU A 57 -7.75 -0.04 -1.14
N GLU A 58 -7.83 -1.06 -2.00
CA GLU A 58 -9.03 -1.91 -2.13
C GLU A 58 -9.35 -2.67 -0.83
N THR A 59 -8.33 -3.18 -0.13
CA THR A 59 -8.54 -3.81 1.20
C THR A 59 -9.07 -2.81 2.24
N ARG A 60 -8.65 -1.54 2.14
CA ARG A 60 -9.10 -0.48 3.04
C ARG A 60 -10.55 -0.06 2.78
N ASP A 61 -11.00 -0.09 1.52
CA ASP A 61 -12.39 0.19 1.14
C ASP A 61 -13.33 -0.99 1.45
N VAL A 62 -12.84 -2.24 1.38
CA VAL A 62 -13.64 -3.42 1.74
C VAL A 62 -13.95 -3.46 3.26
N GLU A 63 -13.06 -2.96 4.12
CA GLU A 63 -13.34 -2.86 5.57
C GLU A 63 -14.44 -1.83 5.91
N ASP A 64 -14.73 -0.85 5.05
CA ASP A 64 -15.81 0.13 5.23
C ASP A 64 -17.18 -0.38 4.72
N ASN A 65 -17.15 -1.47 3.93
CA ASN A 65 -18.34 -2.10 3.37
C ASN A 65 -18.91 -3.22 4.26
N ASP A 66 -18.21 -3.56 5.33
CA ASP A 66 -18.59 -4.63 6.27
C ASP A 66 -19.46 -4.12 7.44
N TRP A 67 -19.85 -2.83 7.41
CA TRP A 67 -20.66 -2.21 8.45
C TRP A 67 -22.14 -2.34 8.12
N THR A 68 -22.96 -2.69 9.11
CA THR A 68 -24.41 -2.60 8.96
C THR A 68 -24.85 -1.14 8.89
N ASP A 69 -26.02 -0.87 8.30
CA ASP A 69 -26.56 0.48 8.24
C ASP A 69 -26.78 1.06 9.65
N GLU A 70 -27.13 0.21 10.62
CA GLU A 70 -27.23 0.60 12.04
C GLU A 70 -25.87 1.01 12.63
N GLU A 71 -24.81 0.25 12.37
CA GLU A 71 -23.45 0.58 12.82
C GLU A 71 -22.96 1.91 12.19
N ARG A 72 -23.29 2.16 10.93
CA ARG A 72 -22.94 3.42 10.24
C ARG A 72 -23.60 4.62 10.89
N VAL A 73 -24.90 4.54 11.19
CA VAL A 73 -25.67 5.63 11.80
C VAL A 73 -25.21 5.86 13.24
N LEU A 74 -25.15 4.82 14.06
CA LEU A 74 -24.80 4.93 15.48
C LEU A 74 -23.36 5.40 15.70
N SER A 75 -22.41 4.91 14.91
CA SER A 75 -21.02 5.37 14.97
C SER A 75 -20.89 6.84 14.58
N SER A 76 -21.64 7.28 13.55
CA SER A 76 -21.66 8.67 13.09
C SER A 76 -22.23 9.60 14.15
N GLU A 77 -23.37 9.25 14.74
CA GLU A 77 -24.01 10.02 15.82
C GLU A 77 -23.11 10.10 17.06
N TRP A 78 -22.48 8.97 17.42
CA TRP A 78 -21.56 8.93 18.56
C TRP A 78 -20.35 9.85 18.35
N VAL A 79 -19.72 9.82 17.17
CA VAL A 79 -18.58 10.71 16.89
C VAL A 79 -19.00 12.17 16.83
N GLN A 80 -20.14 12.49 16.19
CA GLN A 80 -20.61 13.86 16.12
C GLN A 80 -20.94 14.44 17.50
N ARG A 81 -21.45 13.63 18.42
CA ARG A 81 -21.78 14.05 19.79
C ARG A 81 -20.55 14.22 20.67
N ASN A 82 -19.55 13.34 20.56
CA ASN A 82 -18.42 13.31 21.49
C ASN A 82 -17.17 14.04 20.96
N PHE A 83 -17.03 14.15 19.64
CA PHE A 83 -15.83 14.68 18.97
C PHE A 83 -16.18 15.65 17.82
N PRO A 84 -16.96 16.72 18.08
CA PRO A 84 -17.50 17.60 17.03
C PRO A 84 -16.45 18.48 16.33
N ASN A 85 -15.26 18.61 16.90
CA ASN A 85 -14.19 19.49 16.39
C ASN A 85 -13.03 18.72 15.72
N GLU A 86 -13.08 17.39 15.71
CA GLU A 86 -12.03 16.57 15.13
C GLU A 86 -12.07 16.60 13.59
N SER A 87 -10.93 16.36 12.94
CA SER A 87 -10.86 16.25 11.48
C SER A 87 -11.59 15.00 10.98
N ASP A 88 -12.02 15.01 9.71
CA ASP A 88 -12.74 13.88 9.11
C ASP A 88 -11.94 12.57 9.17
N SER A 89 -10.61 12.66 9.05
CA SER A 89 -9.71 11.51 9.19
C SER A 89 -9.73 10.89 10.59
N VAL A 90 -9.74 11.73 11.63
CA VAL A 90 -9.82 11.29 13.03
C VAL A 90 -11.21 10.75 13.33
N ARG A 91 -12.26 11.39 12.80
CA ARG A 91 -13.64 10.91 12.92
C ARG A 91 -13.83 9.53 12.31
N ALA A 92 -13.29 9.27 11.12
CA ALA A 92 -13.35 7.96 10.49
C ALA A 92 -12.66 6.88 11.34
N ALA A 93 -11.48 7.17 11.87
CA ALA A 93 -10.76 6.27 12.77
C ALA A 93 -11.55 5.98 14.06
N LEU A 94 -12.15 7.01 14.67
CA LEU A 94 -12.99 6.87 15.87
C LEU A 94 -14.25 6.04 15.62
N ARG A 95 -14.90 6.20 14.46
CA ARG A 95 -16.07 5.39 14.07
C ARG A 95 -15.69 3.92 13.97
N LYS A 96 -14.56 3.60 13.33
CA LYS A 96 -14.05 2.23 13.23
C LYS A 96 -13.76 1.62 14.62
N ALA A 97 -13.05 2.35 15.47
CA ALA A 97 -12.74 1.89 16.84
C ALA A 97 -14.01 1.64 17.68
N TRP A 98 -15.05 2.45 17.49
CA TRP A 98 -16.33 2.26 18.16
C TRP A 98 -17.02 0.97 17.71
N VAL A 99 -17.09 0.72 16.39
CA VAL A 99 -17.69 -0.50 15.82
C VAL A 99 -16.95 -1.75 16.30
N ASP A 100 -15.62 -1.74 16.24
CA ASP A 100 -14.78 -2.83 16.74
C ASP A 100 -15.05 -3.10 18.23
N GLY A 101 -15.17 -2.03 19.03
CA GLY A 101 -15.50 -2.12 20.45
C GLY A 101 -16.89 -2.71 20.73
N GLN A 102 -17.89 -2.43 19.89
CA GLN A 102 -19.21 -3.07 20.03
C GLN A 102 -19.18 -4.54 19.65
N ARG A 103 -18.51 -4.90 18.55
CA ARG A 103 -18.40 -6.29 18.09
C ARG A 103 -17.64 -7.18 19.09
N LEU A 104 -16.66 -6.61 19.81
CA LEU A 104 -15.96 -7.31 20.90
C LEU A 104 -16.85 -7.58 22.12
N ARG A 105 -17.89 -6.78 22.37
CA ARG A 105 -18.83 -6.99 23.49
C ARG A 105 -19.91 -8.03 23.21
N VAL A 106 -20.13 -8.35 21.94
CA VAL A 106 -21.13 -9.33 21.48
C VAL A 106 -20.57 -10.76 21.49
N ARG A 107 -19.25 -10.93 21.67
CA ARG A 107 -18.58 -12.22 21.86
C ARG A 107 -18.33 -12.52 23.32
#